data_AF-A0A937T336-F1
#
_entry.id   AF-A0A937T336-F1
#
_cell.length_a   1.000
_cell.length_b   1.000
_cell.length_c   1.000
_cell.angle_alpha   90.00
_cell.angle_beta   90.00
_cell.angle_gamma   90.00
#
_symmetry.space_group_name_H-M   'P 1'
#
loop_
_entity.id
_entity.type
_entity.pdbx_description
1 polymer ?
#
loop_
_entity_poly.entity_id
_entity_poly.type
_entity_poly.pdbx_seq_one_letter_code
_entity_poly.pdbx_strand_id
1 'polypeptide(L)'
;MAKKKSKVSKTQVIKDYLAAHPDAGPKEVAAAVNKQGLGITTNYVSNVKSKMKGKGKGKKKVAAKKTVAAKQQAASDQISLSALLQAKKLVAKLGGVDQAKEAISALAQLTD
;
A
#
# COMPACT_ATOMS: atom_id res chain seq x y z
N MET A 1 26.17 0.60 -17.56
CA MET A 1 25.00 -0.24 -17.91
C MET A 1 25.22 -1.63 -17.33
N ALA A 2 24.26 -2.22 -16.62
CA ALA A 2 24.30 -3.64 -16.24
C ALA A 2 22.86 -4.19 -16.17
N LYS A 3 22.35 -4.67 -17.31
CA LYS A 3 21.09 -5.44 -17.37
C LYS A 3 21.39 -6.86 -16.90
N LYS A 4 21.17 -7.17 -15.62
CA LYS A 4 21.03 -8.57 -15.16
C LYS A 4 19.69 -9.11 -15.66
N LYS A 5 19.71 -9.83 -16.79
CA LYS A 5 18.71 -10.84 -17.14
C LYS A 5 18.75 -11.95 -16.07
N SER A 6 17.64 -12.68 -15.93
CA SER A 6 17.45 -13.95 -15.18
C SER A 6 16.89 -13.89 -13.74
N LYS A 7 15.60 -13.54 -13.67
CA LYS A 7 14.52 -14.34 -13.03
C LYS A 7 13.24 -13.69 -13.51
N VAL A 8 12.30 -14.44 -14.09
CA VAL A 8 11.03 -13.84 -14.52
C VAL A 8 10.42 -13.15 -13.30
N SER A 9 10.48 -11.81 -13.30
CA SER A 9 10.07 -11.06 -12.12
C SER A 9 8.55 -11.18 -11.99
N LYS A 10 8.03 -11.24 -10.76
CA LYS A 10 6.59 -11.26 -10.49
C LYS A 10 5.85 -10.14 -11.25
N THR A 11 6.51 -8.98 -11.39
CA THR A 11 6.03 -7.86 -12.19
C THR A 11 5.95 -8.15 -13.69
N GLN A 12 6.91 -8.90 -14.24
CA GLN A 12 6.92 -9.25 -15.66
C GLN A 12 5.78 -10.19 -16.00
N VAL A 13 5.52 -11.20 -15.17
CA VAL A 13 4.38 -12.11 -15.34
C VAL A 13 3.05 -11.34 -15.34
N ILE A 14 2.88 -10.39 -14.42
CA ILE A 14 1.68 -9.53 -14.38
C ILE A 14 1.58 -8.67 -15.64
N LYS A 15 2.69 -8.09 -16.12
CA LYS A 15 2.70 -7.27 -17.34
C LYS A 15 2.33 -8.09 -18.57
N ASP A 16 2.87 -9.29 -18.69
CA ASP A 16 2.62 -10.19 -19.81
C ASP A 16 1.15 -10.65 -19.80
N TYR A 17 0.62 -10.98 -18.62
CA TYR A 17 -0.79 -11.34 -18.45
C TYR A 17 -1.75 -10.17 -18.72
N LEU A 18 -1.42 -8.96 -18.25
CA LEU A 18 -2.19 -7.74 -18.56
C LEU A 18 -2.07 -7.30 -20.02
N ALA A 19 -0.98 -7.64 -20.71
CA ALA A 19 -0.82 -7.38 -22.13
C ALA A 19 -1.68 -8.32 -22.98
N ALA A 20 -1.79 -9.59 -22.58
CA ALA A 20 -2.69 -10.57 -23.20
C ALA A 20 -4.17 -10.30 -22.84
N HIS A 21 -4.45 -9.77 -21.65
CA HIS A 21 -5.79 -9.50 -21.14
C HIS A 21 -5.93 -8.05 -20.64
N PRO A 22 -6.09 -7.06 -21.54
CA PRO A 22 -6.16 -5.65 -21.17
C PRO A 22 -7.40 -5.28 -20.33
N ASP A 23 -8.49 -6.02 -20.48
CA ASP A 23 -9.74 -5.81 -19.73
C ASP A 23 -9.72 -6.48 -18.33
N ALA A 24 -8.85 -7.47 -18.12
CA ALA A 24 -8.86 -8.27 -16.89
C ALA A 24 -8.72 -7.40 -15.63
N GLY A 25 -9.59 -7.69 -14.66
CA GLY A 25 -9.63 -7.04 -13.38
C GLY A 25 -8.44 -7.42 -12.51
N PRO A 26 -7.97 -6.54 -11.61
CA PRO A 26 -6.85 -6.84 -10.70
C PRO A 26 -7.04 -8.12 -9.86
N LYS A 27 -8.29 -8.51 -9.59
CA LYS A 27 -8.65 -9.74 -8.89
C LYS A 27 -8.39 -11.00 -9.72
N GLU A 28 -8.79 -10.98 -10.99
CA GLU A 28 -8.63 -12.12 -11.91
C GLU A 28 -7.17 -12.37 -12.22
N VAL A 29 -6.42 -11.30 -12.49
CA VAL A 29 -4.98 -11.35 -12.72
C VAL A 29 -4.24 -11.86 -11.48
N ALA A 30 -4.62 -11.41 -10.28
CA ALA A 30 -4.02 -11.93 -9.04
C ALA A 30 -4.32 -13.44 -8.87
N ALA A 31 -5.55 -13.89 -9.13
CA ALA A 31 -5.90 -15.30 -9.06
C ALA A 31 -5.12 -16.15 -10.07
N ALA A 32 -5.05 -15.70 -11.33
CA ALA A 32 -4.34 -16.41 -12.40
C ALA A 32 -2.83 -16.50 -12.13
N VAL A 33 -2.22 -15.42 -11.65
CA VAL A 33 -0.79 -15.40 -11.34
C VAL A 33 -0.47 -16.11 -10.02
N ASN A 34 -1.43 -16.20 -9.09
CA ASN A 34 -1.30 -17.02 -7.87
C ASN A 34 -1.37 -18.52 -8.14
N LYS A 35 -2.11 -18.97 -9.17
CA LYS A 35 -2.07 -20.38 -9.62
C LYS A 35 -0.67 -20.80 -10.07
N GLN A 36 0.18 -19.86 -10.45
CA GLN A 36 1.59 -20.10 -10.80
C GLN A 36 2.53 -20.05 -9.57
N GLY A 37 1.99 -19.98 -8.35
CA GLY A 37 2.75 -20.03 -7.10
C GLY A 37 3.44 -18.72 -6.69
N LEU A 38 3.09 -17.58 -7.31
CA LEU A 38 3.85 -16.33 -7.15
C LEU A 38 3.44 -15.47 -5.93
N GLY A 39 2.37 -15.83 -5.22
CA GLY A 39 1.95 -15.21 -3.96
C GLY A 39 1.75 -13.70 -4.07
N ILE A 40 1.01 -13.27 -5.09
CA ILE A 40 0.76 -11.89 -5.46
C ILE A 40 -0.59 -11.41 -4.92
N THR A 41 -0.59 -10.25 -4.28
CA THR A 41 -1.83 -9.60 -3.81
C THR A 41 -2.50 -8.79 -4.92
N THR A 42 -3.82 -8.66 -4.83
CA THR A 42 -4.63 -7.80 -5.72
C THR A 42 -4.12 -6.35 -5.74
N ASN A 43 -3.66 -5.86 -4.59
CA ASN A 43 -3.07 -4.53 -4.46
C ASN A 43 -1.77 -4.39 -5.28
N TYR A 44 -0.93 -5.42 -5.29
CA TYR A 44 0.30 -5.42 -6.09
C TYR A 44 -0.02 -5.35 -7.60
N VAL A 45 -1.00 -6.13 -8.07
CA VAL A 45 -1.46 -6.06 -9.47
C VAL A 45 -2.02 -4.68 -9.83
N SER A 46 -2.84 -4.09 -8.95
CA SER A 46 -3.42 -2.76 -9.16
C SER A 46 -2.34 -1.68 -9.32
N ASN A 47 -1.29 -1.74 -8.49
CA ASN A 47 -0.15 -0.85 -8.60
C ASN A 47 0.63 -1.05 -9.91
N VAL A 48 0.79 -2.30 -10.36
CA VAL A 48 1.44 -2.60 -11.64
C VAL A 48 0.60 -2.09 -12.82
N LYS A 49 -0.72 -2.34 -12.83
CA LYS A 49 -1.67 -1.85 -13.85
C LYS A 49 -1.68 -0.31 -13.91
N SER A 50 -1.69 0.36 -12.76
CA SER A 50 -1.65 1.81 -12.66
C SER A 50 -0.33 2.40 -13.17
N LYS A 51 0.81 1.77 -12.85
CA LYS A 51 2.13 2.17 -13.38
C LYS A 51 2.26 1.94 -14.89
N MET A 52 1.62 0.92 -15.44
CA MET A 52 1.55 0.69 -16.89
C MET A 52 0.71 1.77 -17.59
N LYS A 53 -0.46 2.10 -17.04
CA LYS A 53 -1.36 3.13 -17.60
C LYS A 53 -0.80 4.55 -17.47
N GLY A 54 -0.06 4.83 -16.40
CA GLY A 54 0.60 6.12 -16.15
C GLY A 54 1.82 6.41 -17.05
N LYS A 55 2.30 5.42 -17.82
CA LYS A 55 3.45 5.60 -18.71
C LYS A 55 3.10 6.26 -20.05
N GLY A 56 1.81 6.44 -20.36
CA GLY A 56 1.30 7.00 -21.61
C GLY A 56 0.60 8.36 -21.50
N LYS A 57 0.39 8.92 -20.30
CA LYS A 57 -0.15 10.28 -20.14
C LYS A 57 0.90 11.14 -19.46
N GLY A 58 1.43 12.07 -20.25
CA GLY A 58 2.57 12.91 -19.92
C GLY A 58 2.47 13.54 -18.53
N LYS A 59 3.66 13.77 -17.98
CA LYS A 59 3.92 14.70 -16.89
C LYS A 59 3.21 16.03 -17.17
N LYS A 60 1.97 16.22 -16.73
CA LYS A 60 1.50 17.56 -16.41
C LYS A 60 2.05 17.88 -15.04
N LYS A 61 3.20 18.56 -15.07
CA LYS A 61 3.61 19.45 -13.99
C LYS A 61 2.46 20.40 -13.74
N VAL A 62 1.67 20.13 -12.70
CA VAL A 62 0.99 21.20 -11.97
C VAL A 62 1.75 21.33 -10.66
N ALA A 63 2.71 22.25 -10.68
CA ALA A 63 3.13 22.92 -9.47
C ALA A 63 1.87 23.63 -8.94
N ALA A 64 1.29 23.09 -7.87
CA ALA A 64 0.27 23.78 -7.11
C ALA A 64 0.52 23.50 -5.62
N LYS A 65 1.19 24.48 -5.03
CA LYS A 65 1.31 24.76 -3.61
C LYS A 65 -0.05 24.61 -2.89
N LYS A 66 -0.17 23.57 -2.07
CA LYS A 66 -1.18 23.23 -1.03
C LYS A 66 -1.38 21.72 -1.16
N THR A 67 -0.92 20.86 -0.25
CA THR A 67 -1.25 20.89 1.17
C THR A 67 -0.24 20.04 1.94
N VAL A 68 0.45 20.66 2.90
CA VAL A 68 0.97 19.97 4.09
C VAL A 68 -0.16 19.36 4.96
N ALA A 69 -1.42 19.52 4.55
CA ALA A 69 -2.62 19.03 5.22
C ALA A 69 -3.14 17.67 4.72
N ALA A 70 -2.47 16.96 3.80
CA ALA A 70 -2.90 15.61 3.39
C ALA A 70 -2.39 14.49 4.32
N LYS A 71 -1.77 14.84 5.46
CA LYS A 71 -1.36 13.86 6.50
C LYS A 71 -2.37 13.77 7.65
N GLN A 72 -3.38 14.64 7.72
CA GLN A 72 -4.28 14.74 8.87
C GLN A 72 -5.75 14.38 8.60
N GLN A 73 -6.16 14.13 7.35
CA GLN A 73 -7.54 13.78 6.99
C GLN A 73 -7.70 12.34 6.52
N ALA A 74 -7.19 11.41 7.32
CA ALA A 74 -7.60 10.00 7.28
C ALA A 74 -7.80 9.44 8.70
N ALA A 75 -8.07 10.32 9.67
CA ALA A 75 -8.17 9.94 11.08
C ALA A 75 -9.57 9.51 11.52
N SER A 76 -10.60 9.64 10.69
CA SER A 76 -11.99 9.44 11.16
C SER A 76 -12.71 8.21 10.64
N ASP A 77 -12.20 7.45 9.66
CA ASP A 77 -13.01 6.31 9.17
C ASP A 77 -12.28 5.05 8.69
N GLN A 78 -10.95 5.05 8.55
CA GLN A 78 -10.23 3.84 8.16
C GLN A 78 -8.88 3.76 8.86
N ILE A 79 -8.87 3.17 10.06
CA ILE A 79 -7.62 2.79 10.71
C ILE A 79 -6.97 1.73 9.81
N SER A 80 -5.97 2.14 9.04
CA SER A 80 -5.25 1.22 8.15
C SER A 80 -4.63 0.07 8.94
N LEU A 81 -4.62 -1.15 8.39
CA LEU A 81 -4.03 -2.33 9.05
C LEU A 81 -2.57 -2.07 9.50
N SER A 82 -1.84 -1.26 8.73
CA SER A 82 -0.48 -0.82 9.09
C SER A 82 -0.47 0.02 10.37
N ALA A 83 -1.44 0.93 10.55
CA ALA A 83 -1.59 1.70 11.78
C ALA A 83 -1.98 0.81 12.97
N LEU A 84 -2.86 -0.19 12.77
CA LEU A 84 -3.19 -1.17 13.82
C LEU A 84 -1.98 -2.01 14.24
N LEU A 85 -1.14 -2.43 13.30
CA LEU A 85 0.10 -3.15 13.61
C LEU A 85 1.11 -2.29 14.36
N GLN A 86 1.17 -0.99 14.05
CA GLN A 86 2.00 -0.04 14.80
C GLN A 86 1.46 0.19 16.21
N ALA A 87 0.14 0.38 16.35
CA ALA A 87 -0.52 0.48 17.65
C ALA A 87 -0.28 -0.77 18.50
N LYS A 88 -0.41 -1.97 17.93
CA LYS A 88 -0.10 -3.24 18.62
C LYS A 88 1.33 -3.28 19.16
N LYS A 89 2.30 -2.79 18.39
CA LYS A 89 3.71 -2.74 18.84
C LYS A 89 3.91 -1.75 19.99
N LEU A 90 3.21 -0.63 19.98
CA LEU A 90 3.27 0.35 21.08
C LEU A 90 2.61 -0.22 22.35
N VAL A 91 1.43 -0.80 22.20
CA VAL A 91 0.71 -1.50 23.27
C VAL A 91 1.58 -2.59 23.91
N ALA A 92 2.28 -3.39 23.09
CA ALA A 92 3.20 -4.42 23.59
C ALA A 92 4.37 -3.84 24.40
N LYS A 93 4.89 -2.66 24.03
CA LYS A 93 5.96 -1.98 24.79
C LYS A 93 5.46 -1.41 26.12
N LEU A 94 4.19 -1.06 26.20
CA LEU A 94 3.54 -0.51 27.40
C LEU A 94 3.03 -1.61 28.34
N GLY A 95 3.26 -2.89 28.01
CA GLY A 95 2.89 -4.01 28.88
C GLY A 95 1.43 -4.47 28.75
N GLY A 96 0.67 -3.95 27.79
CA GLY A 96 -0.71 -4.38 27.55
C GLY A 96 -1.63 -3.26 27.07
N VAL A 97 -2.83 -3.64 26.66
CA VAL A 97 -3.85 -2.69 26.15
C VAL A 97 -4.34 -1.79 27.28
N ASP A 98 -4.53 -2.34 28.48
CA ASP A 98 -5.00 -1.60 29.66
C ASP A 98 -4.00 -0.51 30.06
N GLN A 99 -2.72 -0.87 30.17
CA GLN A 99 -1.63 0.07 30.48
C GLN A 99 -1.45 1.13 29.39
N ALA A 100 -1.62 0.76 28.11
CA ALA A 100 -1.59 1.72 27.01
C ALA A 100 -2.77 2.70 27.07
N LYS A 101 -3.97 2.24 27.46
CA LYS A 101 -5.15 3.09 27.62
C LYS A 101 -4.98 4.07 28.78
N GLU A 102 -4.47 3.61 29.92
CA GLU A 102 -4.14 4.47 31.06
C GLU A 102 -3.07 5.49 30.69
N ALA A 103 -1.99 5.07 30.04
CA ALA A 103 -0.91 5.97 29.62
C ALA A 103 -1.38 7.04 28.62
N ILE A 104 -2.22 6.68 27.64
CA ILE A 104 -2.81 7.64 26.70
C ILE A 104 -3.76 8.59 27.43
N SER A 105 -4.53 8.10 28.40
CA SER A 105 -5.46 8.94 29.18
C SER A 105 -4.70 9.93 30.08
N ALA A 106 -3.63 9.48 30.74
CA ALA A 106 -2.76 10.33 31.54
C ALA A 106 -2.02 11.37 30.67
N LEU A 107 -1.55 10.97 29.49
CA LEU A 107 -0.96 11.90 28.52
C LEU A 107 -1.97 12.97 28.08
N ALA A 108 -3.22 12.58 27.80
CA ALA A 108 -4.27 13.51 27.41
C ALA A 108 -4.52 14.59 28.49
N GLN A 109 -4.46 14.22 29.77
CA GLN A 109 -4.60 15.15 30.91
C GLN A 109 -3.41 16.11 31.10
N LEU A 110 -2.24 15.81 30.52
CA LEU A 110 -1.04 16.65 30.63
C LEU A 110 -0.84 17.57 29.41
N THR A 111 -1.54 17.30 28.31
CA THR A 111 -1.40 18.04 27.04
C THR A 111 -2.54 19.02 26.75
N ASP A 112 -3.60 19.01 27.55
CA ASP A 112 -4.68 20.01 27.58
C ASP A 112 -4.49 20.95 28.78
#